data_AF-E6QJP3-F1
#
_entry.id   AF-E6QJP3-F1
#
_cell.length_a   1.000
_cell.length_b   1.000
_cell.length_c   1.000
_cell.angle_alpha   90.00
_cell.angle_beta   90.00
_cell.angle_gamma   90.00
#
_symmetry.space_group_name_H-M   'P 1'
#
loop_
_entity.id
_entity.type
_entity.pdbx_description
1 polymer ?
#
loop_
_entity_poly.entity_id
_entity_poly.type
_entity_poly.pdbx_seq_one_letter_code
_entity_poly.pdbx_strand_id
1 'polypeptide(L)'
;MTQSPSLTQLPSLVAHCDWGSQPGKRWIAVAHLVSGTYKAFAPQQVGEMKTLLHRLRNSVPVGSSILIGFDFPIGLPAAYAQLAKVRCFPEFLLNFCPTDNACAANRWSRFHEVCAKASEICLERPFYPLRPGGARRDAIHQALGLEHRNQLYRKCELRQHEQTNACSVFWTLGGNQVGKSALLGWRHLLAPARRAGALRLWPFDGPMTELIQPGTCVATETYPTEYHARLFGAPLRGKRYASKRVAVASEWLSRAESWNIALDSKLTEQIKTGFADRSTPPIPAEKRDNRDDAFDASVGLFGMLDSLLHFDTQLEPTDEAIRNIEGWIFGLDIRAAVSHK
;
A
#
# COMPACT_ATOMS: atom_id res chain seq x y z
N MET A 1 -30.41 8.15 12.79
CA MET A 1 -29.29 7.61 13.58
C MET A 1 -28.73 6.43 12.79
N THR A 2 -27.75 6.67 11.92
CA THR A 2 -27.01 5.59 11.24
C THR A 2 -26.04 5.00 12.26
N GLN A 3 -26.18 3.71 12.57
CA GLN A 3 -25.22 3.00 13.41
C GLN A 3 -23.83 3.11 12.77
N SER A 4 -22.81 3.42 13.57
CA SER A 4 -21.42 3.36 13.11
C SER A 4 -21.11 1.93 12.63
N PRO A 5 -20.38 1.78 11.52
CA PRO A 5 -20.01 0.45 11.04
C PRO A 5 -19.09 -0.23 12.08
N SER A 6 -19.53 -1.35 12.64
CA SER A 6 -18.70 -2.18 13.54
C SER A 6 -18.28 -3.46 12.83
N LEU A 7 -17.00 -3.81 12.92
CA LEU A 7 -16.55 -5.14 12.51
C LEU A 7 -17.16 -6.19 13.44
N THR A 8 -17.89 -7.15 12.88
CA THR A 8 -18.43 -8.29 13.65
C THR A 8 -17.35 -9.33 13.95
N GLN A 9 -16.24 -9.32 13.19
CA GLN A 9 -15.09 -10.19 13.35
C GLN A 9 -13.79 -9.45 12.99
N LEU A 10 -12.74 -9.71 13.77
CA LEU A 10 -11.39 -9.26 13.47
C LEU A 10 -10.66 -10.29 12.61
N PRO A 11 -9.78 -9.87 11.68
CA PRO A 11 -9.01 -10.80 10.86
C PRO A 11 -8.04 -11.61 11.71
N SER A 12 -7.97 -12.93 11.50
CA SER A 12 -7.05 -13.82 12.24
C SER A 12 -5.57 -13.45 12.03
N LEU A 13 -5.25 -12.85 10.88
CA LEU A 13 -3.92 -12.38 10.53
C LEU A 13 -4.02 -11.01 9.84
N VAL A 14 -3.21 -10.07 10.31
CA VAL A 14 -2.95 -8.81 9.63
C VAL A 14 -1.51 -8.81 9.16
N ALA A 15 -1.28 -8.49 7.89
CA ALA A 15 0.03 -8.37 7.30
C ALA A 15 0.18 -7.01 6.62
N HIS A 16 1.34 -6.38 6.76
CA HIS A 16 1.68 -5.20 5.98
C HIS A 16 2.96 -5.44 5.21
N CYS A 17 2.93 -5.15 3.90
CA CYS A 17 4.07 -5.25 3.02
C CYS A 17 4.56 -3.87 2.59
N ASP A 18 5.73 -3.47 3.10
CA ASP A 18 6.50 -2.37 2.52
C ASP A 18 7.09 -2.85 1.17
N TRP A 19 6.84 -2.09 0.10
CA TRP A 19 6.94 -2.62 -1.26
C TRP A 19 7.86 -1.83 -2.20
N GLY A 20 9.13 -2.23 -2.22
CA GLY A 20 10.10 -1.77 -3.20
C GLY A 20 10.07 -2.56 -4.52
N SER A 21 10.55 -1.91 -5.59
CA SER A 21 10.73 -2.57 -6.88
C SER A 21 11.82 -3.65 -6.86
N GLN A 22 12.78 -3.56 -5.93
CA GLN A 22 13.86 -4.53 -5.75
C GLN A 22 13.49 -5.59 -4.71
N PRO A 23 13.81 -6.88 -4.90
CA PRO A 23 13.45 -7.94 -3.95
C PRO A 23 13.93 -7.68 -2.51
N GLY A 24 15.14 -7.16 -2.33
CA GLY A 24 15.70 -6.85 -1.00
C GLY A 24 15.02 -5.69 -0.27
N LYS A 25 14.15 -4.93 -0.96
CA LYS A 25 13.38 -3.80 -0.43
C LYS A 25 11.90 -4.15 -0.23
N ARG A 26 11.59 -5.44 -0.08
CA ARG A 26 10.24 -5.90 0.18
C ARG A 26 10.22 -6.56 1.54
N TRP A 27 9.56 -5.92 2.48
CA TRP A 27 9.50 -6.36 3.87
C TRP A 27 8.05 -6.58 4.26
N ILE A 28 7.82 -7.59 5.09
CA ILE A 28 6.51 -7.93 5.62
C ILE A 28 6.58 -7.97 7.14
N ALA A 29 5.66 -7.26 7.78
CA ALA A 29 5.36 -7.38 9.21
C ALA A 29 4.00 -8.05 9.37
N VAL A 30 3.85 -8.91 10.38
CA VAL A 30 2.62 -9.65 10.62
C VAL A 30 2.18 -9.58 12.08
N ALA A 31 0.87 -9.62 12.30
CA ALA A 31 0.25 -9.81 13.59
C ALA A 31 -0.82 -10.90 13.53
N HIS A 32 -0.78 -11.83 14.49
CA HIS A 32 -1.79 -12.88 14.63
C HIS A 32 -2.76 -12.54 15.74
N LEU A 33 -4.06 -12.76 15.52
CA LEU A 33 -5.07 -12.67 16.57
C LEU A 33 -5.00 -13.92 17.45
N VAL A 34 -4.63 -13.77 18.71
CA VAL A 34 -4.51 -14.85 19.70
C VAL A 34 -5.35 -14.48 20.91
N SER A 35 -6.37 -15.29 21.21
CA SER A 35 -7.26 -15.09 22.36
C SER A 35 -7.85 -13.66 22.44
N GLY A 36 -8.26 -13.11 21.29
CA GLY A 36 -8.86 -11.78 21.19
C GLY A 36 -7.86 -10.60 21.20
N THR A 37 -6.56 -10.88 21.24
CA THR A 37 -5.50 -9.87 21.28
C THR A 37 -4.52 -10.09 20.12
N TYR A 38 -4.07 -9.03 19.45
CA TYR A 38 -3.06 -9.18 18.41
C TYR A 38 -1.66 -9.35 19.00
N LYS A 39 -0.91 -10.32 18.47
CA LYS A 39 0.54 -10.45 18.70
C LYS A 39 1.31 -10.12 17.42
N ALA A 40 2.07 -9.03 17.45
CA ALA A 40 2.92 -8.58 16.35
C ALA A 40 4.31 -9.18 16.43
N PHE A 41 4.89 -9.48 15.27
CA PHE A 41 6.19 -10.12 15.13
C PHE A 41 7.19 -9.26 14.34
N ALA A 42 8.47 -9.46 14.59
CA ALA A 42 9.56 -8.80 13.88
C ALA A 42 9.40 -8.94 12.35
N PRO A 43 9.53 -7.84 11.58
CA PRO A 43 9.43 -7.89 10.13
C PRO A 43 10.52 -8.77 9.52
N GLN A 44 10.19 -9.35 8.37
CA GLN A 44 11.09 -10.19 7.58
C GLN A 44 11.03 -9.81 6.11
N GLN A 45 12.00 -10.27 5.33
CA GLN A 45 11.93 -10.11 3.88
C GLN A 45 10.77 -10.93 3.32
N VAL A 46 10.08 -10.37 2.32
CA VAL A 46 8.97 -11.05 1.64
C VAL A 46 9.44 -12.36 1.01
N GLY A 47 10.66 -12.43 0.47
CA GLY A 47 11.14 -13.62 -0.26
C GLY A 47 10.46 -13.74 -1.63
N GLU A 48 10.15 -14.98 -2.06
CA GLU A 48 9.54 -15.21 -3.37
C GLU A 48 8.10 -14.66 -3.42
N MET A 49 7.87 -13.73 -4.35
CA MET A 49 6.63 -12.97 -4.46
C MET A 49 5.44 -13.86 -4.87
N LYS A 50 5.65 -14.79 -5.80
CA LYS A 50 4.56 -15.64 -6.33
C LYS A 50 3.93 -16.54 -5.25
N THR A 51 4.67 -16.85 -4.19
CA THR A 51 4.21 -17.74 -3.11
C THR A 51 3.72 -16.99 -1.87
N LEU A 52 3.79 -15.65 -1.85
CA LEU A 52 3.49 -14.83 -0.67
C LEU A 52 2.12 -15.15 -0.07
N LEU A 53 1.05 -15.01 -0.85
CA LEU A 53 -0.31 -15.22 -0.35
C LEU A 53 -0.57 -16.67 0.06
N HIS A 54 0.02 -17.63 -0.65
CA HIS A 54 -0.06 -19.04 -0.29
C HIS A 54 0.62 -19.31 1.07
N ARG A 55 1.81 -18.75 1.31
CA ARG A 55 2.50 -18.87 2.59
C ARG A 55 1.73 -18.22 3.73
N LEU A 56 1.14 -17.05 3.52
CA LEU A 56 0.28 -16.40 4.52
C LEU A 56 -0.96 -17.24 4.81
N ARG A 57 -1.63 -17.77 3.78
CA ARG A 57 -2.76 -18.68 3.94
C ARG A 57 -2.40 -19.93 4.75
N ASN A 58 -1.24 -20.52 4.51
CA ASN A 58 -0.77 -21.70 5.25
C ASN A 58 -0.27 -21.39 6.67
N SER A 59 -0.02 -20.11 6.98
CA SER A 59 0.41 -19.67 8.32
C SER A 59 -0.75 -19.51 9.31
N VAL A 60 -1.99 -19.66 8.85
CA VAL A 60 -3.20 -19.55 9.66
C VAL A 60 -4.07 -20.81 9.52
N PRO A 61 -4.89 -21.15 10.53
CA PRO A 61 -5.85 -22.25 10.42
C PRO A 61 -6.79 -22.09 9.22
N VAL A 62 -7.23 -23.22 8.66
CA VAL A 62 -8.24 -23.24 7.60
C VAL A 62 -9.49 -22.48 8.05
N GLY A 63 -10.07 -21.67 7.17
CA GLY A 63 -11.22 -20.82 7.48
C GLY A 63 -10.87 -19.49 8.18
N SER A 64 -9.60 -19.23 8.50
CA SER A 64 -9.18 -17.92 9.03
C SER A 64 -9.33 -16.81 7.99
N SER A 65 -9.59 -15.58 8.42
CA SER A 65 -9.56 -14.39 7.56
C SER A 65 -8.18 -13.71 7.61
N ILE A 66 -7.77 -13.10 6.50
CA ILE A 66 -6.49 -12.40 6.37
C ILE A 66 -6.76 -11.00 5.83
N LEU A 67 -6.17 -9.98 6.46
CA LEU A 67 -6.07 -8.64 5.90
C LEU A 67 -4.60 -8.37 5.55
N ILE A 68 -4.33 -7.94 4.32
CA ILE A 68 -2.99 -7.59 3.86
C ILE A 68 -2.94 -6.19 3.24
N GLY A 69 -2.05 -5.34 3.75
CA GLY A 69 -1.78 -4.01 3.21
C GLY A 69 -0.53 -4.03 2.32
N PHE A 70 -0.55 -3.24 1.25
CA PHE A 70 0.59 -3.05 0.36
C PHE A 70 0.94 -1.58 0.18
N ASP A 71 2.22 -1.23 0.35
CA ASP A 71 2.74 0.12 0.08
C ASP A 71 3.00 0.35 -1.42
N PHE A 72 1.92 0.29 -2.21
CA PHE A 72 1.88 0.78 -3.58
C PHE A 72 0.44 1.14 -3.98
N PRO A 73 0.25 2.08 -4.93
CA PRO A 73 -1.07 2.46 -5.42
C PRO A 73 -1.89 1.27 -5.92
N ILE A 74 -3.14 1.14 -5.47
CA ILE A 74 -4.13 0.17 -5.97
C ILE A 74 -5.32 0.96 -6.52
N GLY A 75 -5.34 1.13 -7.84
CA GLY A 75 -6.34 1.91 -8.56
C GLY A 75 -5.75 2.81 -9.63
N LEU A 76 -6.59 3.57 -10.32
CA LEU A 76 -6.20 4.50 -11.39
C LEU A 76 -6.74 5.91 -11.11
N PRO A 77 -6.10 6.98 -11.60
CA PRO A 77 -6.71 8.31 -11.58
C PRO A 77 -8.03 8.34 -12.37
N ALA A 78 -9.08 8.97 -11.82
CA ALA A 78 -10.40 8.97 -12.46
C ALA A 78 -10.41 9.56 -13.87
N ALA A 79 -9.72 10.69 -14.08
CA ALA A 79 -9.66 11.34 -15.39
C ALA A 79 -8.98 10.45 -16.45
N TYR A 80 -7.92 9.74 -16.06
CA TYR A 80 -7.28 8.75 -16.92
C TYR A 80 -8.24 7.61 -17.27
N ALA A 81 -8.91 7.04 -16.27
CA ALA A 81 -9.84 5.93 -16.47
C ALA A 81 -11.00 6.32 -17.40
N GLN A 82 -11.50 7.56 -17.30
CA GLN A 82 -12.52 8.10 -18.20
C GLN A 82 -12.04 8.13 -19.66
N LEU A 83 -10.85 8.68 -19.93
CA LEU A 83 -10.25 8.69 -21.27
C LEU A 83 -9.99 7.28 -21.79
N ALA A 84 -9.48 6.41 -20.92
CA ALA A 84 -9.18 5.01 -21.19
C ALA A 84 -10.45 4.14 -21.32
N LYS A 85 -11.64 4.67 -20.98
CA LYS A 85 -12.92 3.94 -20.89
C LYS A 85 -12.85 2.73 -19.94
N VAL A 86 -12.07 2.84 -18.87
CA VAL A 86 -12.02 1.87 -17.77
C VAL A 86 -13.13 2.23 -16.78
N ARG A 87 -14.03 1.28 -16.50
CA ARG A 87 -15.18 1.48 -15.60
C ARG A 87 -15.00 0.80 -14.24
N CYS A 88 -14.15 -0.21 -14.17
CA CYS A 88 -13.93 -1.02 -12.99
C CYS A 88 -12.45 -1.43 -12.95
N PHE A 89 -11.71 -0.96 -11.95
CA PHE A 89 -10.29 -1.25 -11.78
C PHE A 89 -10.02 -2.75 -11.57
N PRO A 90 -10.76 -3.48 -10.72
CA PRO A 90 -10.54 -4.92 -10.58
C PRO A 90 -10.75 -5.72 -11.88
N GLU A 91 -11.72 -5.35 -12.72
CA GLU A 91 -11.90 -5.95 -14.05
C GLU A 91 -10.76 -5.57 -15.00
N PHE A 92 -10.34 -4.31 -14.98
CA PHE A 92 -9.17 -3.85 -15.72
C PHE A 92 -7.91 -4.64 -15.33
N LEU A 93 -7.70 -4.89 -14.03
CA LEU A 93 -6.55 -5.62 -13.50
C LEU A 93 -6.47 -7.06 -14.05
N LEU A 94 -7.61 -7.73 -14.26
CA LEU A 94 -7.66 -9.05 -14.89
C LEU A 94 -7.23 -9.01 -16.35
N ASN A 95 -7.52 -7.91 -17.05
CA ASN A 95 -7.19 -7.69 -18.45
C ASN A 95 -5.78 -7.14 -18.67
N PHE A 96 -5.19 -6.38 -17.75
CA PHE A 96 -3.85 -5.78 -17.93
C PHE A 96 -2.71 -6.80 -17.94
N CYS A 97 -2.91 -7.96 -17.31
CA CYS A 97 -1.90 -9.00 -17.21
C CYS A 97 -2.38 -10.21 -18.03
N PRO A 98 -2.08 -10.29 -19.34
CA PRO A 98 -2.35 -11.50 -20.10
C PRO A 98 -1.64 -12.68 -19.43
N THR A 99 -2.31 -13.83 -19.37
CA THR A 99 -1.61 -15.10 -19.13
C THR A 99 -0.62 -15.31 -20.26
N ASP A 100 0.40 -16.15 -20.05
CA ASP A 100 1.37 -16.48 -21.11
C ASP A 100 0.69 -17.08 -22.38
N ASN A 101 -0.61 -17.41 -22.30
CA ASN A 101 -1.44 -17.94 -23.38
C ASN A 101 -2.64 -17.03 -23.78
N ALA A 102 -2.81 -15.85 -23.19
CA ALA A 102 -3.88 -14.92 -23.60
C ALA A 102 -3.42 -14.17 -24.86
N CYS A 103 -4.15 -14.40 -25.96
CA CYS A 103 -3.91 -13.81 -27.28
C CYS A 103 -3.38 -12.37 -27.21
N ALA A 104 -2.37 -12.09 -28.02
CA ALA A 104 -1.79 -10.77 -28.30
C ALA A 104 -2.80 -9.68 -28.78
N ALA A 105 -4.11 -9.94 -28.74
CA ALA A 105 -5.20 -9.09 -29.19
C ALA A 105 -5.94 -8.34 -28.06
N ASN A 106 -5.38 -8.30 -26.85
CA ASN A 106 -5.91 -7.49 -25.75
C ASN A 106 -5.35 -6.06 -25.81
N ARG A 107 -6.25 -5.06 -25.78
CA ARG A 107 -5.93 -3.61 -25.77
C ARG A 107 -4.87 -3.23 -24.72
N TRP A 108 -4.89 -3.87 -23.56
CA TRP A 108 -4.03 -3.56 -22.42
C TRP A 108 -2.72 -4.36 -22.37
N SER A 109 -2.41 -5.13 -23.42
CA SER A 109 -1.20 -5.96 -23.48
C SER A 109 0.09 -5.19 -23.21
N ARG A 110 0.14 -3.91 -23.61
CA ARG A 110 1.31 -3.02 -23.49
C ARG A 110 1.29 -2.12 -22.26
N PHE A 111 0.27 -2.22 -21.41
CA PHE A 111 0.10 -1.30 -20.28
C PHE A 111 1.24 -1.38 -19.26
N HIS A 112 1.90 -2.54 -19.18
CA HIS A 112 3.04 -2.75 -18.31
C HIS A 112 4.37 -2.23 -18.87
N GLU A 113 4.43 -1.85 -20.15
CA GLU A 113 5.65 -1.36 -20.78
C GLU A 113 5.90 0.09 -20.36
N VAL A 114 7.10 0.38 -19.84
CA VAL A 114 7.47 1.77 -19.51
C VAL A 114 8.03 2.47 -20.74
N CYS A 115 7.50 3.64 -21.08
CA CYS A 115 7.92 4.48 -22.19
C CYS A 115 9.34 5.02 -21.99
N ALA A 116 10.18 4.91 -23.03
CA ALA A 116 11.50 5.52 -23.05
C ALA A 116 11.44 7.00 -23.44
N LYS A 117 10.50 7.36 -24.31
CA LYS A 117 10.30 8.72 -24.85
C LYS A 117 8.88 9.21 -24.56
N ALA A 118 8.70 10.52 -24.44
CA ALA A 118 7.39 11.13 -24.23
C ALA A 118 6.40 10.81 -25.38
N SER A 119 6.90 10.74 -26.61
CA SER A 119 6.12 10.40 -27.81
C SER A 119 5.57 8.96 -27.83
N GLU A 120 6.02 8.10 -26.92
CA GLU A 120 5.52 6.73 -26.79
C GLU A 120 4.34 6.62 -25.82
N ILE A 121 4.07 7.67 -25.04
CA ILE A 121 3.02 7.68 -24.03
C ILE A 121 1.66 7.67 -24.74
N CYS A 122 0.83 6.69 -24.39
CA CYS A 122 -0.56 6.60 -24.81
C CYS A 122 -1.40 5.94 -23.70
N LEU A 123 -2.73 5.86 -23.90
CA LEU A 123 -3.64 5.21 -22.96
C LEU A 123 -3.31 3.73 -22.73
N GLU A 124 -2.70 3.06 -23.71
CA GLU A 124 -2.33 1.65 -23.58
C GLU A 124 -0.91 1.47 -23.02
N ARG A 125 -0.16 2.56 -22.82
CA ARG A 125 1.23 2.56 -22.32
C ARG A 125 1.57 3.87 -21.58
N PRO A 126 0.98 4.12 -20.40
CA PRO A 126 1.06 5.43 -19.75
C PRO A 126 2.33 5.64 -18.90
N PHE A 127 3.05 4.57 -18.54
CA PHE A 127 4.16 4.66 -17.60
C PHE A 127 5.40 5.30 -18.21
N TYR A 128 5.97 6.29 -17.55
CA TYR A 128 7.14 7.02 -18.04
C TYR A 128 7.93 7.61 -16.86
N PRO A 129 9.27 7.66 -16.92
CA PRO A 129 10.18 7.24 -17.99
C PRO A 129 10.94 5.92 -17.70
N LEU A 130 11.36 5.20 -18.74
CA LEU A 130 12.10 3.94 -18.57
C LEU A 130 13.49 4.15 -17.93
N ARG A 131 14.19 5.22 -18.32
CA ARG A 131 15.57 5.52 -17.89
C ARG A 131 15.74 7.00 -17.54
N PRO A 132 16.65 7.34 -16.62
CA PRO A 132 17.01 8.74 -16.35
C PRO A 132 17.56 9.43 -17.61
N GLY A 133 17.48 10.77 -17.66
CA GLY A 133 18.05 11.56 -18.75
C GLY A 133 17.09 12.59 -19.34
N GLY A 134 16.67 13.58 -18.53
CA GLY A 134 15.87 14.73 -19.02
C GLY A 134 14.36 14.50 -19.08
N ALA A 135 13.86 13.40 -18.51
CA ALA A 135 12.42 13.14 -18.45
C ALA A 135 11.65 14.19 -17.65
N ARG A 136 10.51 14.63 -18.18
CA ARG A 136 9.63 15.64 -17.57
C ARG A 136 8.34 15.02 -17.09
N ARG A 137 7.94 15.31 -15.84
CA ARG A 137 6.65 14.83 -15.28
C ARG A 137 5.45 15.31 -16.09
N ASP A 138 5.53 16.54 -16.60
CA ASP A 138 4.45 17.14 -17.39
C ASP A 138 4.18 16.40 -18.70
N ALA A 139 5.15 15.64 -19.22
CA ALA A 139 5.01 14.89 -20.46
C ALA A 139 3.85 13.89 -20.42
N ILE A 140 3.54 13.33 -19.25
CA ILE A 140 2.47 12.33 -19.10
C ILE A 140 1.10 12.96 -19.35
N HIS A 141 0.75 14.05 -18.65
CA HIS A 141 -0.58 14.65 -18.82
C HIS A 141 -0.74 15.25 -20.22
N GLN A 142 0.33 15.89 -20.75
CA GLN A 142 0.34 16.45 -22.10
C GLN A 142 0.13 15.39 -23.18
N ALA A 143 0.85 14.27 -23.13
CA ALA A 143 0.72 13.21 -24.12
C ALA A 143 -0.63 12.48 -24.05
N LEU A 144 -1.25 12.43 -22.86
CA LEU A 144 -2.58 11.85 -22.66
C LEU A 144 -3.72 12.82 -23.00
N GLY A 145 -3.42 14.08 -23.35
CA GLY A 145 -4.44 15.09 -23.64
C GLY A 145 -5.21 15.57 -22.41
N LEU A 146 -4.61 15.46 -21.22
CA LEU A 146 -5.15 16.00 -19.98
C LEU A 146 -4.76 17.48 -19.84
N GLU A 147 -5.68 18.29 -19.31
CA GLU A 147 -5.51 19.75 -19.19
C GLU A 147 -4.42 20.12 -18.20
N HIS A 148 -4.30 19.37 -17.09
CA HIS A 148 -3.32 19.66 -16.06
C HIS A 148 -2.86 18.42 -15.30
N ARG A 149 -1.64 18.45 -14.79
CA ARG A 149 -1.01 17.34 -14.05
C ARG A 149 -1.85 16.77 -12.91
N ASN A 150 -2.72 17.58 -12.28
CA ASN A 150 -3.53 17.11 -11.15
C ASN A 150 -4.55 16.03 -11.53
N GLN A 151 -4.90 15.91 -12.83
CA GLN A 151 -5.76 14.84 -13.34
C GLN A 151 -5.06 13.46 -13.35
N LEU A 152 -3.76 13.42 -13.07
CA LEU A 152 -2.99 12.18 -12.92
C LEU A 152 -2.93 11.67 -11.47
N TYR A 153 -3.63 12.33 -10.55
CA TYR A 153 -3.72 11.94 -9.16
C TYR A 153 -5.11 11.42 -8.82
N ARG A 154 -5.16 10.46 -7.92
CA ARG A 154 -6.38 10.01 -7.26
C ARG A 154 -6.77 10.98 -6.15
N LYS A 155 -8.02 10.93 -5.69
CA LYS A 155 -8.46 11.75 -4.55
C LYS A 155 -7.59 11.60 -3.30
N CYS A 156 -7.13 10.39 -2.96
CA CYS A 156 -6.25 10.15 -1.81
C CYS A 156 -4.81 10.71 -1.98
N GLU A 157 -4.42 11.10 -3.20
CA GLU A 157 -3.08 11.60 -3.52
C GLU A 157 -3.03 13.13 -3.60
N LEU A 158 -4.19 13.78 -3.69
CA LEU A 158 -4.35 15.23 -3.67
C LEU A 158 -4.18 15.73 -2.23
N ARG A 159 -3.12 16.50 -1.96
CA ARG A 159 -2.90 17.09 -0.63
C ARG A 159 -3.64 18.42 -0.51
N GLN A 160 -4.30 18.65 0.63
CA GLN A 160 -5.07 19.87 0.89
C GLN A 160 -4.23 21.06 1.40
N HIS A 161 -3.02 20.85 1.94
CA HIS A 161 -2.17 21.94 2.46
C HIS A 161 -0.67 21.77 2.14
N GLU A 162 -0.12 22.77 1.42
CA GLU A 162 1.28 23.26 1.27
C GLU A 162 2.46 22.27 1.09
N GLN A 163 2.24 20.96 1.06
CA GLN A 163 3.26 19.97 0.66
C GLN A 163 3.02 19.51 -0.77
N THR A 164 4.11 19.20 -1.48
CA THR A 164 4.06 18.66 -2.83
C THR A 164 3.16 17.41 -2.89
N ASN A 165 2.23 17.36 -3.85
CA ASN A 165 1.38 16.19 -4.12
C ASN A 165 2.19 14.88 -4.19
N ALA A 166 1.51 13.75 -3.94
CA ALA A 166 2.09 12.44 -4.17
C ALA A 166 2.57 12.27 -5.63
N CYS A 167 3.35 11.24 -5.90
CA CYS A 167 3.79 10.98 -7.26
C CYS A 167 2.68 10.26 -8.04
N SER A 168 2.47 10.63 -9.30
CA SER A 168 1.48 9.93 -10.14
C SER A 168 1.89 8.46 -10.28
N VAL A 169 0.91 7.56 -10.25
CA VAL A 169 1.13 6.12 -10.48
C VAL A 169 1.87 5.85 -11.80
N PHE A 170 1.74 6.72 -12.80
CA PHE A 170 2.42 6.54 -14.10
C PHE A 170 3.89 6.99 -14.11
N TRP A 171 4.37 7.63 -13.03
CA TRP A 171 5.77 8.07 -12.96
C TRP A 171 6.68 7.01 -12.32
N THR A 172 7.81 6.71 -12.97
CA THR A 172 8.62 5.51 -12.65
C THR A 172 10.07 5.78 -12.23
N LEU A 173 10.49 7.04 -12.06
CA LEU A 173 11.86 7.40 -11.64
C LEU A 173 11.94 8.37 -10.45
N GLY A 174 13.04 8.27 -9.70
CA GLY A 174 13.33 9.15 -8.57
C GLY A 174 12.84 8.58 -7.23
N GLY A 175 13.25 9.22 -6.14
CA GLY A 175 13.08 8.71 -4.79
C GLY A 175 11.64 8.67 -4.26
N ASN A 176 10.69 9.27 -4.98
CA ASN A 176 9.27 9.28 -4.64
C ASN A 176 8.41 8.54 -5.69
N GLN A 177 9.02 7.82 -6.64
CA GLN A 177 8.27 7.08 -7.66
C GLN A 177 7.51 5.91 -7.04
N VAL A 178 6.32 5.67 -7.55
CA VAL A 178 5.45 4.56 -7.12
C VAL A 178 5.09 3.63 -8.29
N GLY A 179 5.29 4.08 -9.54
CA GLY A 179 4.82 3.35 -10.72
C GLY A 179 5.47 2.00 -10.94
N LYS A 180 6.77 1.83 -10.66
CA LYS A 180 7.42 0.51 -10.75
C LYS A 180 6.89 -0.47 -9.71
N SER A 181 6.64 0.03 -8.49
CA SER A 181 6.09 -0.77 -7.40
C SER A 181 4.66 -1.21 -7.70
N ALA A 182 3.82 -0.29 -8.19
CA ALA A 182 2.45 -0.58 -8.65
C ALA A 182 2.44 -1.62 -9.77
N LEU A 183 3.24 -1.45 -10.84
CA LEU A 183 3.31 -2.41 -11.94
C LEU A 183 3.68 -3.82 -11.46
N LEU A 184 4.70 -3.92 -10.60
CA LEU A 184 5.14 -5.21 -10.06
C LEU A 184 4.06 -5.86 -9.19
N GLY A 185 3.45 -5.09 -8.29
CA GLY A 185 2.38 -5.57 -7.41
C GLY A 185 1.14 -6.00 -8.20
N TRP A 186 0.70 -5.19 -9.15
CA TRP A 186 -0.47 -5.50 -9.98
C TRP A 186 -0.24 -6.75 -10.82
N ARG A 187 0.89 -6.81 -11.55
CA ARG A 187 1.15 -7.89 -12.53
C ARG A 187 1.40 -9.23 -11.85
N HIS A 188 2.19 -9.24 -10.79
CA HIS A 188 2.74 -10.48 -10.26
C HIS A 188 2.11 -10.93 -8.94
N LEU A 189 1.27 -10.08 -8.32
CA LEU A 189 0.62 -10.40 -7.06
C LEU A 189 -0.90 -10.27 -7.15
N LEU A 190 -1.43 -9.07 -7.40
CA LEU A 190 -2.88 -8.82 -7.33
C LEU A 190 -3.64 -9.53 -8.46
N ALA A 191 -3.21 -9.35 -9.73
CA ALA A 191 -3.92 -9.95 -10.86
C ALA A 191 -3.92 -11.50 -10.82
N PRO A 192 -2.79 -12.20 -10.56
CA PRO A 192 -2.79 -13.65 -10.41
C PRO A 192 -3.65 -14.14 -9.24
N ALA A 193 -3.56 -13.49 -8.08
CA ALA A 193 -4.34 -13.90 -6.91
C ALA A 193 -5.85 -13.72 -7.13
N ARG A 194 -6.24 -12.64 -7.80
CA ARG A 194 -7.64 -12.38 -8.14
C ARG A 194 -8.18 -13.39 -9.15
N ARG A 195 -7.41 -13.73 -10.19
CA ARG A 195 -7.79 -14.79 -11.16
C ARG A 195 -8.00 -16.13 -10.48
N ALA A 196 -7.20 -16.44 -9.45
CA ALA A 196 -7.34 -17.67 -8.67
C ALA A 196 -8.49 -17.62 -7.65
N GLY A 197 -9.24 -16.52 -7.55
CA GLY A 197 -10.28 -16.32 -6.53
C GLY A 197 -9.73 -16.21 -5.09
N ALA A 198 -8.42 -16.02 -4.94
CA ALA A 198 -7.73 -16.07 -3.64
C ALA A 198 -7.67 -14.72 -2.92
N LEU A 199 -8.13 -13.63 -3.56
CA LEU A 199 -7.97 -12.27 -3.05
C LEU A 199 -9.16 -11.37 -3.40
N ARG A 200 -9.68 -10.67 -2.39
CA ARG A 200 -10.59 -9.53 -2.53
C ARG A 200 -9.81 -8.22 -2.37
N LEU A 201 -10.24 -7.16 -3.04
CA LEU A 201 -9.61 -5.84 -3.01
C LEU A 201 -10.56 -4.83 -2.36
N TRP A 202 -10.18 -4.28 -1.21
CA TRP A 202 -10.87 -3.14 -0.63
C TRP A 202 -10.37 -1.83 -1.25
N PRO A 203 -11.22 -0.81 -1.51
CA PRO A 203 -12.67 -0.76 -1.28
C PRO A 203 -13.53 -1.30 -2.46
N PHE A 204 -12.90 -1.89 -3.47
CA PHE A 204 -13.57 -2.23 -4.73
C PHE A 204 -14.62 -3.33 -4.62
N ASP A 205 -14.33 -4.37 -3.84
CA ASP A 205 -15.20 -5.54 -3.71
C ASP A 205 -16.28 -5.36 -2.62
N GLY A 206 -16.36 -4.20 -1.98
CA GLY A 206 -17.34 -3.91 -0.93
C GLY A 206 -16.74 -3.29 0.33
N PRO A 207 -17.59 -2.97 1.32
CA PRO A 207 -17.16 -2.45 2.60
C PRO A 207 -16.37 -3.49 3.40
N MET A 208 -15.45 -3.03 4.26
CA MET A 208 -14.56 -3.91 5.03
C MET A 208 -15.34 -4.90 5.91
N THR A 209 -16.49 -4.46 6.46
CA THR A 209 -17.40 -5.27 7.27
C THR A 209 -17.96 -6.49 6.54
N GLU A 210 -18.12 -6.42 5.22
CA GLU A 210 -18.57 -7.53 4.38
C GLU A 210 -17.40 -8.34 3.81
N LEU A 211 -16.22 -7.73 3.69
CA LEU A 211 -15.05 -8.38 3.12
C LEU A 211 -14.33 -9.31 4.10
N ILE A 212 -14.25 -8.92 5.38
CA ILE A 212 -13.61 -9.74 6.42
C ILE A 212 -14.57 -10.85 6.83
N GLN A 213 -14.45 -11.99 6.16
CA GLN A 213 -15.26 -13.20 6.42
C GLN A 213 -14.36 -14.44 6.53
N PRO A 214 -14.80 -15.51 7.19
CA PRO A 214 -14.04 -16.76 7.27
C PRO A 214 -13.55 -17.23 5.89
N GLY A 215 -12.27 -17.59 5.82
CA GLY A 215 -11.60 -18.09 4.60
C GLY A 215 -11.18 -17.00 3.61
N THR A 216 -11.54 -15.73 3.82
CA THR A 216 -11.18 -14.65 2.90
C THR A 216 -9.74 -14.15 3.09
N CYS A 217 -9.19 -13.59 2.03
CA CYS A 217 -7.99 -12.75 2.07
C CYS A 217 -8.35 -11.42 1.40
N VAL A 218 -8.19 -10.33 2.13
CA VAL A 218 -8.54 -8.98 1.68
C VAL A 218 -7.25 -8.18 1.55
N ALA A 219 -7.00 -7.61 0.38
CA ALA A 219 -5.92 -6.67 0.16
C ALA A 219 -6.40 -5.22 0.21
N THR A 220 -5.57 -4.36 0.79
CA THR A 220 -5.76 -2.90 0.83
C THR A 220 -4.49 -2.21 0.36
N GLU A 221 -4.64 -0.97 -0.12
CA GLU A 221 -3.51 -0.05 -0.22
C GLU A 221 -3.21 0.51 1.18
N THR A 222 -1.93 0.68 1.48
CA THR A 222 -1.45 1.33 2.69
C THR A 222 -0.37 2.35 2.32
N TYR A 223 -0.18 3.35 3.18
CA TYR A 223 0.92 4.29 3.03
C TYR A 223 1.51 4.61 4.42
N PRO A 224 2.61 3.95 4.84
CA PRO A 224 3.11 4.01 6.22
C PRO A 224 3.33 5.42 6.77
N THR A 225 3.67 6.37 5.88
CA THR A 225 3.93 7.76 6.27
C THR A 225 2.69 8.44 6.87
N GLU A 226 1.48 8.08 6.43
CA GLU A 226 0.22 8.64 6.94
C GLU A 226 -0.10 8.15 8.35
N TYR A 227 0.55 7.08 8.82
CA TYR A 227 0.35 6.54 10.16
C TYR A 227 1.27 7.15 11.21
N HIS A 228 2.32 7.87 10.81
CA HIS A 228 3.30 8.44 11.74
C HIS A 228 2.67 9.33 12.81
N ALA A 229 1.78 10.25 12.40
CA ALA A 229 1.18 11.19 13.36
C ALA A 229 0.29 10.49 14.39
N ARG A 230 -0.39 9.40 14.00
CA ARG A 230 -1.22 8.61 14.92
C ARG A 230 -0.40 7.73 15.84
N LEU A 231 0.67 7.14 15.31
CA LEU A 231 1.54 6.23 16.06
C LEU A 231 2.50 6.97 17.00
N PHE A 232 2.99 8.15 16.58
CA PHE A 232 4.07 8.89 17.25
C PHE A 232 3.68 10.30 17.72
N GLY A 233 2.43 10.72 17.52
CA GLY A 233 1.95 12.08 17.84
C GLY A 233 2.39 13.18 16.86
N ALA A 234 3.33 12.89 15.95
CA ALA A 234 3.80 13.85 14.94
C ALA A 234 4.38 13.15 13.69
N PRO A 235 4.46 13.84 12.54
CA PRO A 235 5.15 13.31 11.36
C PRO A 235 6.64 13.04 11.63
N LEU A 236 7.11 11.82 11.34
CA LEU A 236 8.51 11.48 11.47
C LEU A 236 9.33 11.95 10.25
N ARG A 237 10.24 12.90 10.46
CA ARG A 237 11.20 13.35 9.45
C ARG A 237 12.54 12.61 9.60
N GLY A 238 13.12 12.19 8.49
CA GLY A 238 14.44 11.57 8.49
C GLY A 238 14.45 10.09 8.93
N LYS A 239 13.39 9.33 8.65
CA LYS A 239 13.31 7.88 8.96
C LYS A 239 14.49 7.03 8.45
N ARG A 240 15.24 7.54 7.46
CA ARG A 240 16.49 6.94 6.96
C ARG A 240 17.65 6.94 7.96
N TYR A 241 17.53 7.70 9.05
CA TYR A 241 18.52 7.73 10.13
C TYR A 241 18.02 6.87 11.28
N ALA A 242 18.79 5.86 11.70
CA ALA A 242 18.43 4.98 12.81
C ALA A 242 18.13 5.76 14.10
N SER A 243 18.88 6.83 14.37
CA SER A 243 18.67 7.74 15.50
C SER A 243 17.25 8.33 15.54
N LYS A 244 16.66 8.64 14.37
CA LYS A 244 15.28 9.14 14.28
C LYS A 244 14.24 8.07 14.56
N ARG A 245 14.52 6.81 14.20
CA ARG A 245 13.65 5.67 14.50
C ARG A 245 13.71 5.29 15.98
N VAL A 246 14.89 5.33 16.59
CA VAL A 246 15.07 5.14 18.04
C VAL A 246 14.32 6.21 18.84
N ALA A 247 14.34 7.47 18.37
CA ALA A 247 13.68 8.58 19.06
C ALA A 247 12.15 8.40 19.23
N VAL A 248 11.50 7.59 18.40
CA VAL A 248 10.06 7.29 18.50
C VAL A 248 9.76 5.96 19.19
N ALA A 249 10.78 5.23 19.66
CA ALA A 249 10.62 3.88 20.22
C ALA A 249 9.73 3.86 21.46
N SER A 250 9.94 4.77 22.42
CA SER A 250 9.14 4.81 23.65
C SER A 250 7.67 5.09 23.38
N GLU A 251 7.39 6.04 22.48
CA GLU A 251 6.02 6.37 22.07
C GLU A 251 5.35 5.19 21.36
N TRP A 252 6.08 4.51 20.46
CA TRP A 252 5.58 3.30 19.80
C TRP A 252 5.23 2.21 20.81
N LEU A 253 6.12 1.90 21.75
CA LEU A 253 5.88 0.86 22.76
C LEU A 253 4.67 1.21 23.65
N SER A 254 4.56 2.47 24.08
CA SER A 254 3.39 2.94 24.84
C SER A 254 2.10 2.83 24.03
N ARG A 255 2.16 3.12 22.72
CA ARG A 255 0.99 3.01 21.84
C ARG A 255 0.55 1.56 21.66
N ALA A 256 1.50 0.65 21.43
CA ALA A 256 1.22 -0.78 21.36
C ALA A 256 0.54 -1.31 22.63
N GLU A 257 1.00 -0.89 23.80
CA GLU A 257 0.38 -1.22 25.09
C GLU A 257 -1.05 -0.64 25.18
N SER A 258 -1.23 0.63 24.82
CA SER A 258 -2.56 1.29 24.85
C SER A 258 -3.60 0.62 23.94
N TRP A 259 -3.16 0.02 22.83
CA TRP A 259 -4.00 -0.73 21.90
C TRP A 259 -4.11 -2.21 22.23
N ASN A 260 -3.54 -2.65 23.36
CA ASN A 260 -3.45 -4.05 23.77
C ASN A 260 -2.89 -4.93 22.63
N ILE A 261 -1.75 -4.53 22.06
CA ILE A 261 -1.01 -5.32 21.06
C ILE A 261 0.23 -5.92 21.74
N ALA A 262 0.26 -7.24 21.83
CA ALA A 262 1.42 -7.96 22.33
C ALA A 262 2.56 -7.92 21.30
N LEU A 263 3.79 -7.71 21.75
CA LEU A 263 4.98 -7.69 20.91
C LEU A 263 5.81 -8.93 21.18
N ASP A 264 6.32 -9.57 20.12
CA ASP A 264 7.39 -10.54 20.30
C ASP A 264 8.69 -9.84 20.79
N SER A 265 9.57 -10.59 21.44
CA SER A 265 10.79 -10.03 22.03
C SER A 265 11.71 -9.44 20.98
N LYS A 266 11.78 -10.03 19.78
CA LYS A 266 12.62 -9.54 18.68
C LYS A 266 12.08 -8.23 18.10
N LEU A 267 10.77 -8.10 17.91
CA LEU A 267 10.18 -6.82 17.48
C LEU A 267 10.41 -5.73 18.53
N THR A 268 10.23 -6.06 19.81
CA THR A 268 10.48 -5.11 20.91
C THR A 268 11.93 -4.60 20.87
N GLU A 269 12.89 -5.49 20.67
CA GLU A 269 14.29 -5.12 20.52
C GLU A 269 14.52 -4.23 19.29
N GLN A 270 13.97 -4.61 18.14
CA GLN A 270 14.11 -3.84 16.90
C GLN A 270 13.51 -2.44 17.02
N ILE A 271 12.36 -2.27 17.68
CA ILE A 271 11.79 -0.95 17.94
C ILE A 271 12.79 -0.11 18.77
N LYS A 272 13.32 -0.67 19.86
CA LYS A 272 14.29 0.01 20.74
C LYS A 272 15.59 0.38 20.04
N THR A 273 16.06 -0.43 19.10
CA THR A 273 17.31 -0.19 18.36
C THR A 273 17.09 0.52 17.03
N GLY A 274 15.86 0.92 16.71
CA GLY A 274 15.53 1.55 15.43
C GLY A 274 15.83 0.63 14.24
N PHE A 275 15.60 -0.67 14.37
CA PHE A 275 15.80 -1.71 13.36
C PHE A 275 17.25 -1.86 12.89
N ALA A 276 18.21 -1.50 13.75
CA ALA A 276 19.62 -1.75 13.49
C ALA A 276 19.94 -3.26 13.54
N ASP A 277 20.84 -3.71 12.67
CA ASP A 277 21.35 -5.08 12.67
C ASP A 277 22.55 -5.17 13.60
N ARG A 278 22.43 -5.94 14.70
CA ARG A 278 23.48 -6.11 15.70
C ARG A 278 24.74 -6.79 15.15
N SER A 279 24.65 -7.48 14.01
CA SER A 279 25.80 -8.10 13.35
C SER A 279 26.65 -7.12 12.54
N THR A 280 26.14 -5.90 12.31
CA THR A 280 26.88 -4.81 11.69
C THR A 280 27.39 -3.81 12.73
N PRO A 281 28.59 -3.22 12.53
CA PRO A 281 29.08 -2.15 13.41
C PRO A 281 28.04 -1.03 13.55
N PRO A 282 27.95 -0.36 14.72
CA PRO A 282 27.03 0.74 14.92
C PRO A 282 27.19 1.77 13.80
N ILE A 283 26.10 2.03 13.07
CA ILE A 283 26.09 3.09 12.06
C ILE A 283 26.08 4.41 12.82
N PRO A 284 27.02 5.34 12.56
CA PRO A 284 27.03 6.66 13.17
C PRO A 284 25.65 7.32 13.07
N ALA A 285 25.22 8.04 14.11
CA ALA A 285 23.86 8.56 14.23
C ALA A 285 23.45 9.50 13.07
N GLU A 286 24.44 10.10 12.41
CA GLU A 286 24.36 11.00 11.27
C GLU A 286 24.42 10.30 9.89
N LYS A 287 24.63 8.98 9.84
CA LYS A 287 24.64 8.21 8.59
C LYS A 287 23.28 7.57 8.32
N ARG A 288 22.92 7.55 7.03
CA ARG A 288 21.72 6.85 6.54
C ARG A 288 21.98 5.36 6.47
N ASP A 289 20.96 4.57 6.73
CA ASP A 289 20.94 3.14 6.44
C ASP A 289 19.83 2.77 5.46
N ASN A 290 19.84 1.53 4.99
CA ASN A 290 18.82 0.94 4.12
C ASN A 290 17.90 0.01 4.93
N ARG A 291 17.64 0.34 6.20
CA ARG A 291 16.78 -0.46 7.10
C ARG A 291 15.44 0.23 7.37
N ASP A 292 15.18 1.35 6.69
CA ASP A 292 13.89 2.04 6.72
C ASP A 292 12.75 1.16 6.16
N ASP A 293 13.03 0.26 5.21
CA ASP A 293 12.02 -0.66 4.66
C ASP A 293 11.40 -1.59 5.75
N ALA A 294 12.22 -2.13 6.67
CA ALA A 294 11.73 -2.97 7.78
C ALA A 294 10.91 -2.16 8.82
N PHE A 295 11.34 -0.92 9.05
CA PHE A 295 10.63 0.03 9.90
C PHE A 295 9.27 0.38 9.28
N ASP A 296 9.23 0.72 7.98
CA ASP A 296 8.00 1.06 7.26
C ASP A 296 7.03 -0.12 7.19
N ALA A 297 7.55 -1.34 7.02
CA ALA A 297 6.73 -2.55 7.09
C ALA A 297 6.02 -2.66 8.44
N SER A 298 6.73 -2.36 9.53
CA SER A 298 6.21 -2.39 10.89
C SER A 298 5.25 -1.23 11.15
N VAL A 299 5.59 0.00 10.78
CA VAL A 299 4.71 1.17 10.92
C VAL A 299 3.38 0.93 10.19
N GLY A 300 3.44 0.40 8.97
CA GLY A 300 2.24 0.05 8.21
C GLY A 300 1.37 -0.99 8.90
N LEU A 301 1.96 -2.03 9.51
CA LEU A 301 1.21 -3.02 10.30
C LEU A 301 0.48 -2.36 11.46
N PHE A 302 1.15 -1.51 12.23
CA PHE A 302 0.54 -0.83 13.38
C PHE A 302 -0.55 0.16 12.95
N GLY A 303 -0.36 0.87 11.83
CA GLY A 303 -1.40 1.74 11.28
C GLY A 303 -2.63 0.98 10.78
N MET A 304 -2.45 -0.21 10.22
CA MET A 304 -3.56 -1.11 9.89
C MET A 304 -4.29 -1.62 11.14
N LEU A 305 -3.54 -2.04 12.18
CA LEU A 305 -4.11 -2.51 13.44
C LEU A 305 -4.89 -1.40 14.15
N ASP A 306 -4.33 -0.19 14.24
CA ASP A 306 -5.02 1.01 14.70
C ASP A 306 -6.34 1.21 13.97
N SER A 307 -6.32 1.11 12.64
CA SER A 307 -7.49 1.33 11.82
C SER A 307 -8.57 0.25 12.00
N LEU A 308 -8.16 -0.99 12.24
CA LEU A 308 -9.06 -2.10 12.51
C LEU A 308 -9.67 -2.07 13.92
N LEU A 309 -8.85 -1.76 14.92
CA LEU A 309 -9.26 -1.75 16.33
C LEU A 309 -10.19 -0.57 16.65
N HIS A 310 -10.07 0.52 15.90
CA HIS A 310 -10.93 1.72 16.02
C HIS A 310 -11.85 1.91 14.80
N PHE A 311 -12.23 0.81 14.14
CA PHE A 311 -12.95 0.85 12.87
C PHE A 311 -14.32 1.57 12.97
N ASP A 312 -14.96 1.50 14.13
CA ASP A 312 -16.22 2.17 14.45
C ASP A 312 -16.14 3.71 14.38
N THR A 313 -14.93 4.25 14.48
CA THR A 313 -14.66 5.70 14.32
C THR A 313 -14.34 6.09 12.88
N GLN A 314 -14.20 5.12 11.98
CA GLN A 314 -13.81 5.34 10.59
C GLN A 314 -15.03 5.44 9.66
N LEU A 315 -14.85 6.19 8.56
CA LEU A 315 -15.80 6.25 7.47
C LEU A 315 -15.22 5.51 6.27
N GLU A 316 -16.01 4.59 5.73
CA GLU A 316 -15.66 3.92 4.48
C GLU A 316 -15.96 4.81 3.26
N PRO A 317 -15.17 4.67 2.17
CA PRO A 317 -15.45 5.41 0.95
C PRO A 317 -16.79 4.99 0.31
N THR A 318 -17.70 5.95 0.14
CA THR A 318 -18.99 5.74 -0.56
C THR A 318 -18.99 6.28 -1.98
N ASP A 319 -18.02 7.14 -2.34
CA ASP A 319 -17.89 7.74 -3.67
C ASP A 319 -17.62 6.67 -4.74
N GLU A 320 -18.42 6.67 -5.80
CA GLU A 320 -18.35 5.65 -6.85
C GLU A 320 -17.02 5.66 -7.61
N ALA A 321 -16.37 6.82 -7.80
CA ALA A 321 -15.08 6.86 -8.46
C ALA A 321 -14.02 6.17 -7.60
N ILE A 322 -14.09 6.31 -6.27
CA ILE A 322 -13.20 5.60 -5.35
C ILE A 322 -13.47 4.09 -5.39
N ARG A 323 -14.74 3.69 -5.26
CA ARG A 323 -15.13 2.27 -5.21
C ARG A 323 -14.91 1.53 -6.51
N ASN A 324 -14.97 2.21 -7.66
CA ASN A 324 -14.84 1.54 -8.95
C ASN A 324 -13.48 1.73 -9.62
N ILE A 325 -12.78 2.84 -9.36
CA ILE A 325 -11.61 3.26 -10.16
C ILE A 325 -10.40 3.58 -9.31
N GLU A 326 -10.52 4.52 -8.37
CA GLU A 326 -9.35 5.11 -7.71
C GLU A 326 -8.83 4.26 -6.56
N GLY A 327 -9.70 3.58 -5.82
CA GLY A 327 -9.30 2.97 -4.54
C GLY A 327 -8.96 4.00 -3.48
N TRP A 328 -8.57 3.51 -2.29
CA TRP A 328 -8.29 4.36 -1.13
C TRP A 328 -7.17 3.78 -0.28
N ILE A 329 -6.44 4.66 0.42
CA ILE A 329 -5.43 4.26 1.40
C ILE A 329 -6.17 3.87 2.68
N PHE A 330 -5.97 2.64 3.15
CA PHE A 330 -6.65 2.14 4.34
C PHE A 330 -6.25 2.95 5.58
N GLY A 331 -7.25 3.38 6.36
CA GLY A 331 -7.02 4.24 7.53
C GLY A 331 -6.69 5.70 7.22
N LEU A 332 -6.80 6.16 5.97
CA LEU A 332 -6.79 7.59 5.63
C LEU A 332 -8.22 8.15 5.74
N ASP A 333 -8.38 9.28 6.45
CA ASP A 333 -9.70 9.87 6.67
C ASP A 333 -10.31 10.39 5.36
N ILE A 334 -11.47 9.85 4.99
CA ILE A 334 -12.20 10.24 3.78
C ILE A 334 -12.71 11.69 3.85
N ARG A 335 -12.97 12.23 5.05
CA ARG A 335 -13.47 13.60 5.24
C ARG A 335 -12.46 14.63 4.79
N ALA A 336 -11.17 14.33 4.99
CA ALA A 336 -10.07 15.15 4.48
C ALA A 336 -10.03 15.24 2.95
N ALA A 337 -10.85 14.47 2.22
CA ALA A 337 -10.99 14.57 0.76
C ALA A 337 -12.31 15.20 0.30
N VAL A 338 -13.34 15.29 1.15
CA VAL A 338 -14.69 15.78 0.80
C VAL A 338 -14.85 17.29 1.03
N SER A 339 -14.00 17.92 1.85
CA SER A 339 -14.13 19.32 2.25
C SER A 339 -13.95 20.40 1.15
N HIS A 340 -13.68 20.02 -0.10
CA HIS A 340 -13.45 20.97 -1.20
C HIS A 340 -14.08 20.51 -2.53
N LYS A 341 -15.40 20.28 -2.52
CA LYS A 341 -16.21 20.37 -3.75
C LYS A 341 -16.79 21.77 -3.88
#